data_AF-A0A7Y2BGQ1-F1
#
_entry.id   AF-A0A7Y2BGQ1-F1
#
_cell.length_a   1.000
_cell.length_b   1.000
_cell.length_c   1.000
_cell.angle_alpha   90.00
_cell.angle_beta   90.00
_cell.angle_gamma   90.00
#
_symmetry.space_group_name_H-M   'P 1'
#
loop_
_entity.id
_entity.type
_entity.pdbx_description
1 polymer ?
#
loop_
_entity_poly.entity_id
_entity_poly.type
_entity_poly.pdbx_seq_one_letter_code
_entity_poly.pdbx_strand_id
1 'polypeptide(L)'
;MAASESVQVHYETRIGAPLDSVFPLACPVEEYKWIPGWKCDLVHCPNERVEQGTVFDEYSSAPFLAGKAWAKTTWTAVLHDPDRHRVHYAIKNVASDNLYRIEFSDDGSGGTLAQLDFRYSASGPLGRKVIRKRGEAKIELMLQVLAAMLRHYCESGELVPRDRIARLIATSDAVTVTDRVRFLLNTVAMLRKRDPLRQRYLTELAAGLR
;
A
#
# COMPACT_ATOMS: atom_id res chain seq x y z
N MET A 1 24.87 -20.71 6.79
CA MET A 1 23.90 -19.70 6.32
C MET A 1 23.00 -19.35 7.51
N ALA A 2 22.99 -18.10 7.97
CA ALA A 2 22.06 -17.69 9.02
C ALA A 2 20.62 -17.76 8.46
N ALA A 3 19.68 -18.29 9.24
CA ALA A 3 18.27 -18.31 8.86
C ALA A 3 17.79 -16.88 8.54
N SER A 4 17.05 -16.74 7.43
CA SER A 4 16.42 -15.47 7.08
C SER A 4 15.34 -15.15 8.11
N GLU A 5 15.43 -13.98 8.76
CA GLU A 5 14.42 -13.50 9.71
C GLU A 5 13.23 -12.95 8.91
N SER A 6 12.02 -13.46 9.16
CA SER A 6 10.80 -13.03 8.47
C SER A 6 9.62 -12.94 9.43
N VAL A 7 8.67 -12.08 9.12
CA VAL A 7 7.35 -12.00 9.79
C VAL A 7 6.25 -12.04 8.75
N GLN A 8 5.07 -12.50 9.14
CA GLN A 8 3.91 -12.57 8.28
C GLN A 8 2.70 -11.99 9.02
N VAL A 9 1.95 -11.15 8.32
CA VAL A 9 0.74 -10.52 8.84
C VAL A 9 -0.40 -10.82 7.88
N HIS A 10 -1.53 -11.22 8.45
CA HIS A 10 -2.78 -11.47 7.75
C HIS A 10 -3.81 -10.47 8.26
N TYR A 11 -4.47 -9.77 7.36
CA TYR A 11 -5.54 -8.83 7.72
C TYR A 11 -6.72 -8.98 6.77
N GLU A 12 -7.92 -9.04 7.33
CA GLU A 12 -9.16 -9.14 6.57
C GLU A 12 -10.08 -7.98 6.88
N THR A 13 -10.81 -7.50 5.87
CA THR A 13 -11.87 -6.52 6.07
C THR A 13 -13.02 -6.74 5.10
N ARG A 14 -14.24 -6.38 5.52
CA ARG A 14 -15.39 -6.29 4.64
C ARG A 14 -15.55 -4.87 4.13
N ILE A 15 -15.91 -4.74 2.86
CA ILE A 15 -16.14 -3.47 2.17
C ILE A 15 -17.56 -3.51 1.62
N GLY A 16 -18.38 -2.52 1.96
CA GLY A 16 -19.75 -2.38 1.48
C GLY A 16 -19.85 -1.92 0.02
N ALA A 17 -19.12 -2.56 -0.89
CA ALA A 17 -19.18 -2.27 -2.33
C ALA A 17 -18.93 -3.55 -3.17
N PRO A 18 -19.45 -3.60 -4.41
CA PRO A 18 -19.32 -4.78 -5.28
C PRO A 18 -17.86 -5.11 -5.64
N LEU A 19 -17.58 -6.41 -5.77
CA LEU A 19 -16.26 -6.95 -6.06
C LEU A 19 -15.59 -6.31 -7.29
N ASP A 20 -16.33 -6.17 -8.39
CA ASP A 20 -15.83 -5.61 -9.64
C ASP A 20 -15.53 -4.09 -9.56
N SER A 21 -16.09 -3.41 -8.56
CA SER A 21 -15.76 -2.01 -8.26
C SER A 21 -14.52 -1.88 -7.35
N VAL A 22 -14.29 -2.87 -6.47
CA VAL A 22 -13.19 -2.84 -5.50
C VAL A 22 -11.88 -3.33 -6.11
N PHE A 23 -11.90 -4.45 -6.83
CA PHE A 23 -10.67 -5.08 -7.33
C PHE A 23 -9.78 -4.17 -8.19
N PRO A 24 -10.32 -3.37 -9.14
CA PRO A 24 -9.51 -2.45 -9.92
C PRO A 24 -8.71 -1.45 -9.07
N LEU A 25 -9.18 -1.12 -7.85
CA LEU A 25 -8.54 -0.16 -6.95
C LEU A 25 -7.23 -0.67 -6.34
N ALA A 26 -6.87 -1.94 -6.54
CA ALA A 26 -5.56 -2.50 -6.19
C ALA A 26 -4.47 -2.24 -7.27
N CYS A 27 -4.83 -1.54 -8.34
CA CYS A 27 -3.90 -1.00 -9.34
C CYS A 27 -3.22 0.27 -8.80
N PRO A 28 -1.88 0.43 -8.92
CA PRO A 28 -1.16 1.60 -8.39
C PRO A 28 -1.61 2.94 -8.98
N VAL A 29 -2.25 2.92 -10.15
CA VAL A 29 -2.81 4.10 -10.81
C VAL A 29 -4.20 4.42 -10.26
N GLU A 30 -5.02 3.41 -10.02
CA GLU A 30 -6.34 3.56 -9.40
C GLU A 30 -6.25 4.00 -7.92
N GLU A 31 -5.13 3.69 -7.26
CA GLU A 31 -4.80 4.15 -5.90
C GLU A 31 -4.76 5.69 -5.76
N TYR A 32 -4.60 6.45 -6.84
CA TYR A 32 -4.73 7.91 -6.80
C TYR A 32 -6.11 8.37 -6.33
N LYS A 33 -7.16 7.57 -6.58
CA LYS A 33 -8.54 7.86 -6.21
C LYS A 33 -8.77 7.83 -4.70
N TRP A 34 -8.08 6.92 -3.99
CA TRP A 34 -8.46 6.58 -2.61
C TRP A 34 -7.33 6.70 -1.58
N ILE A 35 -6.07 6.80 -1.98
CA ILE A 35 -4.94 7.04 -1.07
C ILE A 35 -4.56 8.54 -1.07
N PRO A 36 -4.81 9.28 0.03
CA PRO A 36 -4.49 10.70 0.12
C PRO A 36 -2.99 10.96 -0.02
N GLY A 37 -2.61 11.72 -1.05
CA GLY A 37 -1.19 12.08 -1.27
C GLY A 37 -0.33 10.93 -1.79
N TRP A 38 -0.92 9.82 -2.23
CA TRP A 38 -0.23 8.79 -3.02
C TRP A 38 0.48 9.38 -4.22
N LYS A 39 1.73 8.94 -4.40
CA LYS A 39 2.60 9.25 -5.54
C LYS A 39 3.45 8.02 -5.80
N CYS A 40 3.49 7.61 -7.05
CA CYS A 40 4.36 6.55 -7.53
C CYS A 40 4.97 6.95 -8.88
N ASP A 41 6.11 6.37 -9.21
CA ASP A 41 6.75 6.48 -10.51
C ASP A 41 6.54 5.14 -11.24
N LEU A 42 5.75 5.13 -12.33
CA LEU A 42 5.52 3.93 -13.13
C LEU A 42 6.77 3.61 -13.95
N VAL A 43 7.48 2.54 -13.60
CA VAL A 43 8.70 2.09 -14.30
C VAL A 43 8.32 1.25 -15.51
N HIS A 44 7.34 0.36 -15.34
CA HIS A 44 6.76 -0.45 -16.40
C HIS A 44 5.29 -0.71 -16.07
N CYS A 45 4.36 -0.08 -16.76
CA CYS A 45 2.93 -0.28 -16.53
C CYS A 45 2.20 -0.03 -17.86
N PRO A 46 2.19 -1.02 -18.76
CA PRO A 46 1.52 -0.87 -20.04
C PRO A 46 0.06 -0.50 -19.83
N ASN A 47 -0.41 0.47 -20.60
CA ASN A 47 -1.79 1.00 -20.52
C ASN A 47 -2.19 1.56 -19.14
N GLU A 48 -1.24 1.80 -18.24
CA GLU A 48 -1.49 2.33 -16.89
C GLU A 48 -2.49 1.49 -16.08
N ARG A 49 -2.53 0.20 -16.36
CA ARG A 49 -3.31 -0.79 -15.61
C ARG A 49 -2.35 -1.82 -15.04
N VAL A 50 -2.70 -2.33 -13.87
CA VAL A 50 -1.94 -3.44 -13.31
C VAL A 50 -2.13 -4.66 -14.21
N GLU A 51 -1.01 -5.26 -14.56
CA GLU A 51 -0.89 -6.55 -15.22
C GLU A 51 0.31 -7.28 -14.62
N GLN A 52 0.42 -8.58 -14.90
CA GLN A 52 1.59 -9.32 -14.45
C GLN A 52 2.85 -8.72 -15.10
N GLY A 53 3.82 -8.36 -14.27
CA GLY A 53 5.04 -7.67 -14.70
C GLY A 53 5.01 -6.16 -14.48
N THR A 54 3.88 -5.54 -14.09
CA THR A 54 3.85 -4.12 -13.73
C THR A 54 4.90 -3.80 -12.65
N VAL A 55 5.73 -2.79 -12.88
CA VAL A 55 6.73 -2.27 -11.95
C VAL A 55 6.50 -0.79 -11.66
N PHE A 56 6.47 -0.41 -10.38
CA PHE A 56 6.45 0.98 -9.96
C PHE A 56 7.31 1.21 -8.72
N ASP A 57 7.77 2.44 -8.56
CA ASP A 57 8.54 2.90 -7.40
C ASP A 57 7.71 3.88 -6.56
N GLU A 58 7.81 3.77 -5.25
CA GLU A 58 7.19 4.72 -4.31
C GLU A 58 8.08 4.91 -3.05
N TYR A 59 7.74 5.91 -2.25
CA TYR A 59 8.52 6.31 -1.06
C TYR A 59 7.66 6.40 0.21
N SER A 60 6.34 6.28 0.09
CA SER A 60 5.36 6.41 1.17
C SER A 60 5.47 5.27 2.19
N SER A 61 5.81 4.05 1.75
CA SER A 61 5.95 2.89 2.63
C SER A 61 7.25 2.86 3.44
N ALA A 62 8.22 3.73 3.13
CA ALA A 62 9.56 3.68 3.70
C ALA A 62 9.60 3.71 5.25
N PRO A 63 8.77 4.53 5.95
CA PRO A 63 8.74 4.52 7.42
C PRO A 63 8.28 3.18 8.01
N PHE A 64 7.36 2.50 7.33
CA PHE A 64 6.86 1.18 7.73
C PHE A 64 7.92 0.10 7.45
N LEU A 65 8.37 -0.01 6.19
CA LEU A 65 9.08 -1.20 5.68
C LEU A 65 10.61 -1.08 5.68
N ALA A 66 11.15 0.13 5.54
CA ALA A 66 12.59 0.36 5.46
C ALA A 66 13.20 0.93 6.75
N GLY A 67 12.37 1.34 7.71
CA GLY A 67 12.83 2.02 8.93
C GLY A 67 13.49 3.37 8.66
N LYS A 68 13.17 4.00 7.52
CA LYS A 68 13.71 5.28 7.07
C LYS A 68 12.56 6.23 6.72
N ALA A 69 12.75 7.53 6.88
CA ALA A 69 11.78 8.51 6.41
C ALA A 69 11.72 8.58 4.88
N TRP A 70 12.83 8.24 4.20
CA TRP A 70 12.93 8.26 2.75
C TRP A 70 13.76 7.07 2.28
N ALA A 71 13.14 6.18 1.54
CA ALA A 71 13.78 5.09 0.82
C ALA A 71 12.86 4.69 -0.33
N LYS A 72 13.45 4.35 -1.46
CA LYS A 72 12.69 3.82 -2.58
C LYS A 72 12.22 2.40 -2.23
N THR A 73 10.96 2.13 -2.51
CA THR A 73 10.37 0.79 -2.46
C THR A 73 9.86 0.49 -3.86
N THR A 74 10.38 -0.59 -4.45
CA THR A 74 10.01 -1.06 -5.78
C THR A 74 8.99 -2.17 -5.65
N TRP A 75 7.87 -2.02 -6.33
CA TRP A 75 6.77 -2.97 -6.37
C TRP A 75 6.75 -3.64 -7.74
N THR A 76 6.56 -4.95 -7.79
CA THR A 76 6.44 -5.73 -9.01
C THR A 76 5.24 -6.65 -8.91
N ALA A 77 4.26 -6.49 -9.78
CA ALA A 77 3.12 -7.39 -9.87
C ALA A 77 3.62 -8.75 -10.37
N VAL A 78 3.67 -9.74 -9.48
CA VAL A 78 4.11 -11.11 -9.80
C VAL A 78 2.92 -12.03 -10.11
N LEU A 79 1.71 -11.61 -9.77
CA LEU A 79 0.46 -12.20 -10.18
C LEU A 79 -0.57 -11.09 -10.42
N HIS A 80 -1.31 -11.18 -11.52
CA HIS A 80 -2.54 -10.43 -11.73
C HIS A 80 -3.54 -11.39 -12.36
N ASP A 81 -4.55 -11.80 -11.60
CA ASP A 81 -5.58 -12.76 -11.98
C ASP A 81 -6.96 -12.09 -11.78
N PRO A 82 -7.48 -11.42 -12.82
CA PRO A 82 -8.76 -10.72 -12.73
C PRO A 82 -9.95 -11.67 -12.59
N ASP A 83 -9.85 -12.89 -13.12
CA ASP A 83 -10.94 -13.88 -13.04
C ASP A 83 -11.13 -14.40 -11.61
N ARG A 84 -10.08 -14.34 -10.78
CA ARG A 84 -10.11 -14.70 -9.36
C ARG A 84 -9.94 -13.52 -8.42
N HIS A 85 -9.92 -12.29 -8.95
CA HIS A 85 -9.72 -11.03 -8.23
C HIS A 85 -8.49 -11.03 -7.30
N ARG A 86 -7.34 -11.47 -7.84
CA ARG A 86 -6.06 -11.54 -7.12
C ARG A 86 -5.00 -10.67 -7.76
N VAL A 87 -4.26 -9.95 -6.92
CA VAL A 87 -3.03 -9.28 -7.33
C VAL A 87 -1.98 -9.46 -6.25
N HIS A 88 -0.79 -9.93 -6.64
CA HIS A 88 0.31 -10.14 -5.72
C HIS A 88 1.51 -9.29 -6.15
N TYR A 89 2.12 -8.63 -5.19
CA TYR A 89 3.29 -7.80 -5.40
C TYR A 89 4.52 -8.37 -4.69
N ALA A 90 5.59 -8.59 -5.44
CA ALA A 90 6.92 -8.65 -4.87
C ALA A 90 7.38 -7.22 -4.57
N ILE A 91 7.82 -6.96 -3.35
CA ILE A 91 8.16 -5.62 -2.88
C ILE A 91 9.59 -5.63 -2.37
N LYS A 92 10.44 -4.79 -2.97
CA LYS A 92 11.86 -4.71 -2.63
C LYS A 92 12.24 -3.32 -2.17
N ASN A 93 13.04 -3.25 -1.11
CA ASN A 93 13.66 -2.01 -0.67
C ASN A 93 15.04 -2.30 -0.04
N VAL A 94 15.69 -1.27 0.49
CA VAL A 94 17.02 -1.36 1.11
C VAL A 94 17.10 -2.25 2.35
N ALA A 95 15.97 -2.68 2.92
CA ALA A 95 15.90 -3.48 4.14
C ALA A 95 15.34 -4.89 3.92
N SER A 96 14.62 -5.14 2.83
CA SER A 96 13.78 -6.32 2.71
C SER A 96 13.40 -6.72 1.29
N ASP A 97 13.04 -8.00 1.16
CA ASP A 97 12.36 -8.59 0.01
C ASP A 97 11.06 -9.22 0.53
N ASN A 98 9.91 -8.72 0.06
CA ASN A 98 8.60 -9.01 0.62
C ASN A 98 7.64 -9.55 -0.45
N LEU A 99 6.60 -10.26 -0.01
CA LEU A 99 5.47 -10.64 -0.83
C LEU A 99 4.20 -10.09 -0.19
N TYR A 100 3.41 -9.33 -0.94
CA TYR A 100 2.10 -8.84 -0.52
C TYR A 100 1.04 -9.40 -1.45
N ARG A 101 0.14 -10.21 -0.90
CA ARG A 101 -1.00 -10.79 -1.61
C ARG A 101 -2.24 -9.99 -1.25
N ILE A 102 -2.93 -9.53 -2.28
CA ILE A 102 -4.20 -8.83 -2.17
C ILE A 102 -5.20 -9.68 -2.95
N GLU A 103 -6.16 -10.25 -2.24
CA GLU A 103 -7.19 -11.10 -2.82
C GLU A 103 -8.55 -10.60 -2.36
N PHE A 104 -9.51 -10.61 -3.27
CA PHE A 104 -10.88 -10.20 -2.98
C PHE A 104 -11.85 -11.33 -3.35
N SER A 105 -12.94 -11.41 -2.61
CA SER A 105 -14.05 -12.31 -2.93
C SER A 105 -15.38 -11.64 -2.61
N ASP A 106 -16.45 -12.09 -3.28
CA ASP A 106 -17.81 -11.72 -2.90
C ASP A 106 -18.09 -12.17 -1.46
N ASP A 107 -18.73 -11.33 -0.65
CA ASP A 107 -19.07 -11.64 0.74
C ASP A 107 -20.44 -12.31 0.94
N GLY A 108 -21.16 -12.55 -0.16
CA GLY A 108 -22.50 -13.14 -0.21
C GLY A 108 -23.64 -12.15 0.00
N SER A 109 -23.34 -10.87 0.24
CA SER A 109 -24.33 -9.81 0.53
C SER A 109 -24.27 -8.63 -0.45
N GLY A 110 -23.53 -8.80 -1.56
CA GLY A 110 -23.25 -7.73 -2.52
C GLY A 110 -22.07 -6.84 -2.11
N GLY A 111 -21.36 -7.19 -1.03
CA GLY A 111 -20.12 -6.59 -0.59
C GLY A 111 -18.90 -7.41 -0.98
N THR A 112 -17.73 -6.94 -0.56
CA THR A 112 -16.44 -7.58 -0.85
C THR A 112 -15.71 -7.93 0.45
N LEU A 113 -15.23 -9.17 0.56
CA LEU A 113 -14.22 -9.55 1.53
C LEU A 113 -12.83 -9.31 0.92
N ALA A 114 -12.02 -8.45 1.55
CA ALA A 114 -10.64 -8.19 1.18
C ALA A 114 -9.69 -8.93 2.14
N GLN A 115 -8.79 -9.72 1.57
CA GLN A 115 -7.76 -10.49 2.26
C GLN A 115 -6.37 -9.94 1.90
N LEU A 116 -5.68 -9.42 2.91
CA LEU A 116 -4.39 -8.75 2.79
C LEU A 116 -3.31 -9.57 3.53
N ASP A 117 -2.49 -10.30 2.79
CA ASP A 117 -1.41 -11.12 3.36
C ASP A 117 -0.04 -10.53 3.05
N PHE A 118 0.68 -10.08 4.06
CA PHE A 118 2.00 -9.47 3.90
C PHE A 118 3.08 -10.33 4.56
N ARG A 119 4.03 -10.81 3.76
CA ARG A 119 5.24 -11.49 4.24
C ARG A 119 6.45 -10.58 4.09
N TYR A 120 7.06 -10.22 5.21
CA TYR A 120 8.29 -9.45 5.26
C TYR A 120 9.50 -10.34 5.45
N SER A 121 10.50 -10.27 4.56
CA SER A 121 11.76 -11.01 4.73
C SER A 121 12.95 -10.05 4.80
N ALA A 122 13.71 -10.11 5.89
CA ALA A 122 14.86 -9.24 6.07
C ALA A 122 16.01 -9.62 5.12
N SER A 123 16.45 -8.67 4.30
CA SER A 123 17.58 -8.88 3.37
C SER A 123 18.95 -8.59 4.00
N GLY A 124 18.99 -8.11 5.25
CA GLY A 124 20.24 -7.77 5.94
C GLY A 124 20.04 -7.25 7.38
N PRO A 125 21.11 -6.71 8.01
CA PRO A 125 21.04 -6.19 9.37
C PRO A 125 19.97 -5.10 9.57
N LEU A 126 19.74 -4.27 8.55
CA LEU A 126 18.70 -3.24 8.59
C LEU A 126 17.30 -3.86 8.68
N GLY A 127 16.97 -4.84 7.85
CA GLY A 127 15.69 -5.55 7.89
C GLY A 127 15.44 -6.26 9.22
N ARG A 128 16.47 -6.94 9.76
CA ARG A 128 16.38 -7.56 11.09
C ARG A 128 16.09 -6.55 12.18
N LYS A 129 16.71 -5.36 12.09
CA LYS A 129 16.41 -4.24 13.00
C LYS A 129 14.98 -3.73 12.84
N VAL A 130 14.42 -3.72 11.62
CA VAL A 130 13.02 -3.37 11.39
C VAL A 130 12.10 -4.37 12.08
N ILE A 131 12.30 -5.68 11.88
CA ILE A 131 11.52 -6.75 12.52
C ILE A 131 11.55 -6.57 14.05
N ARG A 132 12.75 -6.52 14.65
CA ARG A 132 12.94 -6.40 16.10
C ARG A 132 12.39 -5.11 16.69
N LYS A 133 12.22 -4.07 15.87
CA LYS A 133 11.61 -2.79 16.28
C LYS A 133 10.16 -2.71 15.82
N ARG A 134 9.35 -3.68 16.27
CA ARG A 134 7.90 -3.73 16.02
C ARG A 134 7.53 -3.85 14.55
N GLY A 135 8.34 -4.54 13.75
CA GLY A 135 8.12 -4.65 12.30
C GLY A 135 6.74 -5.25 11.96
N GLU A 136 6.39 -6.35 12.64
CA GLU A 136 5.09 -7.01 12.49
C GLU A 136 3.91 -6.07 12.82
N ALA A 137 3.89 -5.47 14.01
CA ALA A 137 2.86 -4.51 14.41
C ALA A 137 2.75 -3.29 13.47
N LYS A 138 3.88 -2.83 12.91
CA LYS A 138 3.87 -1.73 11.93
C LYS A 138 3.30 -2.17 10.58
N ILE A 139 3.57 -3.38 10.13
CA ILE A 139 2.97 -3.95 8.92
C ILE A 139 1.47 -4.10 9.14
N GLU A 140 1.05 -4.61 10.29
CA GLU A 140 -0.37 -4.71 10.64
C GLU A 140 -1.06 -3.34 10.63
N LEU A 141 -0.46 -2.32 11.25
CA LEU A 141 -0.96 -0.94 11.20
C LEU A 141 -1.06 -0.43 9.75
N MET A 142 -0.07 -0.70 8.90
CA MET A 142 -0.08 -0.31 7.50
C MET A 142 -1.27 -0.94 6.76
N LEU A 143 -1.51 -2.25 6.93
CA LEU A 143 -2.63 -2.95 6.31
C LEU A 143 -3.97 -2.43 6.83
N GLN A 144 -4.10 -2.18 8.15
CA GLN A 144 -5.30 -1.58 8.74
C GLN A 144 -5.61 -0.19 8.16
N VAL A 145 -4.58 0.65 7.99
CA VAL A 145 -4.74 1.99 7.42
C VAL A 145 -5.13 1.92 5.95
N LEU A 146 -4.49 1.06 5.15
CA LEU A 146 -4.85 0.85 3.74
C LEU A 146 -6.29 0.36 3.59
N ALA A 147 -6.67 -0.67 4.36
CA ALA A 147 -8.02 -1.21 4.38
C ALA A 147 -9.07 -0.17 4.78
N ALA A 148 -8.78 0.65 5.79
CA ALA A 148 -9.69 1.71 6.23
C ALA A 148 -9.88 2.80 5.17
N MET A 149 -8.82 3.15 4.43
CA MET A 149 -8.90 4.12 3.32
C MET A 149 -9.68 3.57 2.14
N LEU A 150 -9.37 2.35 1.71
CA LEU A 150 -10.06 1.70 0.59
C LEU A 150 -11.55 1.54 0.91
N ARG A 151 -11.88 1.01 2.09
CA ARG A 151 -13.27 0.84 2.52
C ARG A 151 -14.03 2.16 2.52
N HIS A 152 -13.45 3.20 3.12
CA HIS A 152 -14.10 4.51 3.17
C HIS A 152 -14.39 5.03 1.75
N TYR A 153 -13.40 4.98 0.86
CA TYR A 153 -13.60 5.43 -0.51
C TYR A 153 -14.69 4.64 -1.25
N CYS A 154 -14.71 3.32 -1.10
CA CYS A 154 -15.73 2.48 -1.73
C CYS A 154 -17.14 2.75 -1.20
N GLU A 155 -17.28 3.11 0.07
CA GLU A 155 -18.58 3.30 0.74
C GLU A 155 -19.10 4.75 0.66
N SER A 156 -18.21 5.75 0.57
CA SER A 156 -18.61 7.17 0.52
C SER A 156 -18.31 7.86 -0.81
N GLY A 157 -17.42 7.31 -1.62
CA GLY A 157 -16.83 7.98 -2.79
C GLY A 157 -15.81 9.07 -2.44
N GLU A 158 -15.47 9.25 -1.16
CA GLU A 158 -14.61 10.32 -0.66
C GLU A 158 -13.24 9.81 -0.18
N LEU A 159 -12.23 10.68 -0.25
CA LEU A 159 -10.92 10.42 0.35
C LEU A 159 -11.01 10.55 1.88
N VAL A 160 -10.37 9.63 2.60
CA VAL A 160 -10.21 9.79 4.05
C VAL A 160 -9.43 11.08 4.35
N PRO A 161 -9.89 11.92 5.29
CA PRO A 161 -9.15 13.10 5.72
C PRO A 161 -7.75 12.76 6.24
N ARG A 162 -6.74 13.53 5.81
CA ARG A 162 -5.33 13.26 6.16
C ARG A 162 -5.05 13.31 7.67
N ASP A 163 -5.74 14.18 8.39
CA ASP A 163 -5.66 14.30 9.85
C ASP A 163 -6.23 13.07 10.56
N ARG A 164 -7.23 12.39 9.98
CA ARG A 164 -7.73 11.11 10.48
C ARG A 164 -6.68 10.02 10.36
N ILE A 165 -6.01 9.92 9.21
CA ILE A 165 -4.90 8.99 9.00
C ILE A 165 -3.73 9.29 9.95
N ALA A 166 -3.35 10.56 10.06
CA ALA A 166 -2.30 11.00 10.96
C ALA A 166 -2.61 10.64 12.43
N ARG A 167 -3.87 10.81 12.85
CA ARG A 167 -4.33 10.40 14.19
C ARG A 167 -4.23 8.88 14.39
N LEU A 168 -4.72 8.07 13.45
CA LEU A 168 -4.62 6.60 13.52
C LEU A 168 -3.18 6.13 13.71
N ILE A 169 -2.24 6.71 12.94
CA ILE A 169 -0.82 6.39 13.09
C ILE A 169 -0.29 6.90 14.44
N ALA A 170 -0.59 8.14 14.82
CA ALA A 170 -0.05 8.75 16.03
C ALA A 170 -0.50 8.06 17.33
N THR A 171 -1.74 7.56 17.37
CA THR A 171 -2.32 6.88 18.54
C THR A 171 -2.00 5.39 18.60
N SER A 172 -1.39 4.82 17.56
CA SER A 172 -1.04 3.41 17.56
C SER A 172 0.18 3.12 18.44
N ASP A 173 0.09 2.05 19.24
CA ASP A 173 1.21 1.51 20.01
C ASP A 173 2.23 0.76 19.12
N ALA A 174 1.91 0.53 17.85
CA ALA A 174 2.83 -0.08 16.89
C ALA A 174 4.02 0.84 16.56
N VAL A 175 3.84 2.17 16.65
CA VAL A 175 4.86 3.15 16.24
C VAL A 175 5.56 3.79 17.44
N THR A 176 6.89 3.85 17.38
CA THR A 176 7.68 4.54 18.40
C THR A 176 7.70 6.06 18.15
N VAL A 177 8.17 6.84 19.13
CA VAL A 177 8.41 8.29 18.94
C VAL A 177 9.32 8.56 17.74
N THR A 178 10.38 7.75 17.58
CA THR A 178 11.27 7.87 16.41
C THR A 178 10.55 7.57 15.10
N ASP A 179 9.63 6.62 15.08
CA ASP A 179 8.83 6.33 13.88
C ASP A 179 7.88 7.48 13.55
N ARG A 180 7.23 8.09 14.56
CA ARG A 180 6.39 9.29 14.36
C ARG A 180 7.16 10.44 13.68
N VAL A 181 8.41 10.66 14.10
CA VAL A 181 9.29 11.63 13.43
C VAL A 181 9.56 11.22 11.97
N ARG A 182 9.81 9.94 11.69
CA ARG A 182 10.00 9.45 10.31
C ARG A 182 8.76 9.63 9.45
N PHE A 183 7.58 9.35 9.99
CA PHE A 183 6.30 9.58 9.30
C PHE A 183 6.12 11.06 8.96
N LEU A 184 6.37 11.96 9.91
CA LEU A 184 6.27 13.40 9.66
C LEU A 184 7.24 13.85 8.55
N LEU A 185 8.51 13.42 8.63
CA LEU A 185 9.51 13.74 7.61
C LEU A 185 9.14 13.18 6.24
N ASN A 186 8.59 11.95 6.19
CA ASN A 186 8.10 11.35 4.96
C ASN A 186 6.94 12.16 4.37
N THR A 187 5.94 12.51 5.18
CA THR A 187 4.81 13.35 4.75
C THR A 187 5.28 14.67 4.14
N VAL A 188 6.22 15.37 4.79
CA VAL A 188 6.79 16.62 4.27
C VAL A 188 7.53 16.39 2.95
N ALA A 189 8.32 15.34 2.85
CA ALA A 189 9.03 15.00 1.61
C ALA A 189 8.06 14.65 0.47
N MET A 190 7.01 13.87 0.76
CA MET A 190 5.97 13.52 -0.20
C MET A 190 5.18 14.74 -0.67
N LEU A 191 4.91 15.72 0.18
CA LEU A 191 4.29 16.99 -0.25
C LEU A 191 5.14 17.74 -1.29
N ARG A 192 6.47 17.67 -1.18
CA ARG A 192 7.40 18.34 -2.09
C ARG A 192 7.71 17.57 -3.38
N LYS A 193 7.52 16.25 -3.40
CA LYS A 193 7.72 15.43 -4.62
C LYS A 193 6.70 15.85 -5.68
N ARG A 194 7.15 16.18 -6.89
CA ARG A 194 6.25 16.43 -8.03
C ARG A 194 5.57 15.13 -8.44
N ASP A 195 4.34 15.24 -8.92
CA ASP A 195 3.53 14.10 -9.36
C ASP A 195 2.71 14.44 -10.60
N PRO A 196 3.35 14.49 -11.79
CA PRO A 196 2.65 14.77 -13.03
C PRO A 196 1.70 13.63 -13.43
N LEU A 197 1.97 12.40 -13.00
CA LEU A 197 1.15 11.22 -13.31
C LEU A 197 -0.23 11.32 -12.64
N ARG A 198 -0.26 11.62 -11.33
CA ARG A 198 -1.52 11.83 -10.63
C ARG A 198 -2.32 12.99 -11.21
N GLN A 199 -1.66 14.10 -11.54
CA GLN A 199 -2.35 15.26 -12.14
C GLN A 199 -3.00 14.88 -13.47
N ARG A 200 -2.24 14.25 -14.38
CA ARG A 200 -2.76 13.78 -15.67
C ARG A 200 -3.94 12.82 -15.47
N TYR A 201 -3.77 11.80 -14.63
CA TYR A 201 -4.79 10.78 -14.38
C TYR A 201 -6.10 11.39 -13.88
N LEU A 202 -6.05 12.27 -12.88
CA LEU A 202 -7.25 12.90 -12.33
C LEU A 202 -7.92 13.85 -13.33
N THR A 203 -7.14 14.53 -14.18
CA THR A 203 -7.69 15.35 -15.27
C THR A 203 -8.40 14.51 -16.32
N GLU A 204 -7.81 13.39 -16.76
CA GLU A 204 -8.43 12.48 -17.72
C GLU A 204 -9.70 11.82 -17.16
N LEU A 205 -9.68 11.41 -15.88
CA LEU A 205 -10.84 10.87 -15.18
C LEU A 205 -11.98 11.89 -15.11
N ALA A 206 -11.69 13.14 -14.75
CA ALA A 206 -12.69 14.21 -14.69
C ALA A 206 -13.28 14.55 -16.08
N ALA A 207 -12.52 14.29 -17.15
CA ALA A 207 -12.95 14.47 -18.53
C ALA A 207 -13.70 13.25 -19.12
N GLY A 208 -13.89 12.16 -18.36
CA GLY A 208 -14.52 10.93 -18.83
C GLY A 208 -13.69 10.16 -19.87
N LEU A 209 -12.38 10.39 -19.91
CA LEU A 209 -11.45 9.68 -20.78
C LEU A 209 -10.97 8.36 -20.16
N ARG A 210 -11.41 8.04 -18.94
CA ARG A 210 -11.11 6.83 -18.17
C ARG A 210 -12.34 6.32 -17.44
#